data_AF-A0A3M1FR09-F1
#
_entry.id   AF-A0A3M1FR09-F1
#
_cell.length_a   1.000
_cell.length_b   1.000
_cell.length_c   1.000
_cell.angle_alpha   90.00
_cell.angle_beta   90.00
_cell.angle_gamma   90.00
#
_symmetry.space_group_name_H-M   'P 1'
#
loop_
_entity.id
_entity.type
_entity.pdbx_description
1 polymer ?
#
loop_
_entity_poly.entity_id
_entity_poly.type
_entity_poly.pdbx_seq_one_letter_code
_entity_poly.pdbx_strand_id
1 'polypeptide(L)'
;CKNILLEDCTLSRMDTHMGVSGGYTIRRCTLGHMGLNAIGRGLLTVEDSTLYGPGLIHFRTDYGSTWDGDVVVRNCRWIPACGEVAWPYMFHVRNDGMHDFGYPCSMPREILVDGLFVDDSNHPDGYTGLYFFTDPDQAGAGGGELPPAEQRPFPYKPCRKLTVRGLVTASGKPPQLSPNSELQRQIRLELSP
;
A
#
# COMPACT_ATOMS: atom_id res chain seq x y z
N CYS A 1 -7.28 12.97 13.12
CA CYS A 1 -8.59 13.38 12.55
C CYS A 1 -9.59 12.22 12.59
N LYS A 2 -10.89 12.46 12.40
CA LYS A 2 -11.92 11.41 12.39
C LYS A 2 -12.89 11.63 11.22
N ASN A 3 -13.27 10.56 10.53
CA ASN A 3 -14.27 10.58 9.45
C ASN A 3 -13.96 11.62 8.35
N ILE A 4 -12.85 11.42 7.64
CA ILE A 4 -12.43 12.32 6.56
C ILE A 4 -13.07 11.89 5.25
N LEU A 5 -13.61 12.88 4.52
CA LEU A 5 -14.04 12.74 3.12
C LEU A 5 -13.26 13.74 2.27
N LEU A 6 -12.60 13.23 1.24
CA LEU A 6 -12.02 14.00 0.14
C LEU A 6 -12.77 13.60 -1.15
N GLU A 7 -13.38 14.58 -1.81
CA GLU A 7 -14.27 14.33 -2.94
C GLU A 7 -14.13 15.39 -4.02
N ASP A 8 -14.20 14.98 -5.29
CA ASP A 8 -14.22 15.87 -6.47
C ASP A 8 -13.03 16.85 -6.50
N CYS A 9 -11.87 16.35 -6.08
CA CYS A 9 -10.64 17.15 -5.92
C CYS A 9 -9.54 16.72 -6.90
N THR A 10 -8.74 17.69 -7.33
CA THR A 10 -7.44 17.45 -7.98
C THR A 10 -6.34 18.04 -7.11
N LEU A 11 -5.50 17.19 -6.53
CA LEU A 11 -4.45 17.58 -5.58
C LEU A 11 -3.12 16.96 -6.00
N SER A 12 -2.01 17.60 -5.66
CA SER A 12 -0.68 17.00 -5.85
C SER A 12 -0.44 15.83 -4.90
N ARG A 13 -1.03 15.85 -3.71
CA ARG A 13 -0.93 14.81 -2.68
C ARG A 13 -1.99 14.93 -1.61
N MET A 14 -2.24 13.84 -0.90
CA MET A 14 -2.99 13.82 0.35
C MET A 14 -2.20 13.07 1.44
N ASP A 15 -1.95 13.75 2.56
CA ASP A 15 -1.15 13.26 3.68
C ASP A 15 -1.98 13.21 4.96
N THR A 16 -1.82 12.14 5.74
CA THR A 16 -2.31 12.07 7.12
C THR A 16 -1.12 11.95 8.06
N HIS A 17 -0.94 12.91 8.97
CA HIS A 17 0.23 12.97 9.85
C HIS A 17 -0.04 12.42 11.26
N MET A 18 -1.24 12.60 11.80
CA MET A 18 -1.57 12.21 13.19
C MET A 18 -2.60 11.07 13.27
N GLY A 19 -2.66 10.24 12.24
CA GLY A 19 -3.67 9.19 12.15
C GLY A 19 -5.07 9.71 11.80
N VAL A 20 -5.75 8.97 10.94
CA VAL A 20 -7.22 9.05 10.82
C VAL A 20 -7.86 7.94 11.63
N SER A 21 -9.05 8.19 12.15
CA SER A 21 -9.89 7.20 12.81
C SER A 21 -11.28 7.18 12.19
N GLY A 22 -11.92 6.00 12.20
CA GLY A 22 -13.24 5.85 11.59
C GLY A 22 -13.14 5.70 10.08
N GLY A 23 -13.91 6.49 9.32
CA GLY A 23 -13.86 6.49 7.86
C GLY A 23 -12.79 7.43 7.31
N TYR A 24 -12.11 7.00 6.25
CA TYR A 24 -11.27 7.86 5.42
C TYR A 24 -11.55 7.56 3.96
N THR A 25 -12.37 8.41 3.33
CA THR A 25 -12.84 8.19 1.96
C THR A 25 -12.23 9.21 1.01
N ILE A 26 -11.66 8.72 -0.08
CA ILE A 26 -11.20 9.50 -1.23
C ILE A 26 -12.02 9.04 -2.43
N ARG A 27 -12.82 9.93 -3.02
CA ARG A 27 -13.71 9.57 -4.12
C ARG A 27 -13.72 10.59 -5.23
N ARG A 28 -13.70 10.13 -6.49
CA ARG A 28 -13.69 11.00 -7.68
C ARG A 28 -12.57 12.04 -7.63
N CYS A 29 -11.40 11.62 -7.19
CA CYS A 29 -10.23 12.47 -7.04
C CYS A 29 -9.15 12.14 -8.08
N THR A 30 -8.31 13.13 -8.34
CA THR A 30 -7.00 12.95 -8.98
C THR A 30 -5.90 13.32 -7.97
N LEU A 31 -5.03 12.38 -7.61
CA LEU A 31 -3.89 12.62 -6.72
C LEU A 31 -2.56 12.50 -7.48
N GLY A 32 -1.74 13.55 -7.45
CA GLY A 32 -0.50 13.68 -8.22
C GLY A 32 0.74 13.02 -7.60
N HIS A 33 1.90 13.65 -7.76
CA HIS A 33 3.23 13.05 -7.56
C HIS A 33 3.47 12.24 -6.28
N MET A 34 2.97 12.69 -5.12
CA MET A 34 3.15 11.94 -3.86
C MET A 34 1.97 11.04 -3.53
N GLY A 35 0.90 11.07 -4.34
CA GLY A 35 -0.27 10.21 -4.18
C GLY A 35 -0.94 10.35 -2.81
N LEU A 36 -1.14 9.21 -2.16
CA LEU A 36 -1.78 9.09 -0.85
C LEU A 36 -0.80 8.53 0.19
N ASN A 37 -0.49 9.33 1.21
CA ASN A 37 0.23 8.89 2.40
C ASN A 37 -0.73 8.70 3.58
N ALA A 38 -0.86 7.46 4.03
CA ALA A 38 -1.85 7.04 5.01
C ALA A 38 -1.20 6.57 6.32
N ILE A 39 -1.82 6.93 7.44
CA ILE A 39 -1.63 6.31 8.74
C ILE A 39 -2.95 6.43 9.51
N GLY A 40 -3.32 5.42 10.29
CA GLY A 40 -4.56 5.50 11.05
C GLY A 40 -5.18 4.16 11.42
N ARG A 41 -6.51 4.18 11.55
CA ARG A 41 -7.34 3.04 11.90
C ARG A 41 -8.74 3.19 11.33
N GLY A 42 -9.44 2.06 11.18
CA GLY A 42 -10.80 2.02 10.63
C GLY A 42 -10.81 1.68 9.14
N LEU A 43 -11.65 2.34 8.35
CA LEU A 43 -11.85 2.01 6.94
C LEU A 43 -11.27 3.10 6.05
N LEU A 44 -10.26 2.75 5.25
CA LEU A 44 -9.76 3.57 4.15
C LEU A 44 -10.44 3.13 2.86
N THR A 45 -11.08 4.05 2.16
CA THR A 45 -11.72 3.80 0.86
C THR A 45 -11.15 4.76 -0.16
N VAL A 46 -10.66 4.23 -1.28
CA VAL A 46 -10.30 4.98 -2.47
C VAL A 46 -11.18 4.46 -3.60
N GLU A 47 -12.06 5.31 -4.13
CA GLU A 47 -13.02 4.91 -5.15
C GLU A 47 -13.12 5.89 -6.31
N ASP A 48 -13.39 5.39 -7.52
CA ASP A 48 -13.62 6.18 -8.73
C ASP A 48 -12.53 7.25 -8.97
N SER A 49 -11.29 6.96 -8.61
CA SER A 49 -10.20 7.95 -8.52
C SER A 49 -9.00 7.56 -9.37
N THR A 50 -8.25 8.56 -9.83
CA THR A 50 -6.97 8.38 -10.51
C THR A 50 -5.83 8.80 -9.58
N LEU A 51 -4.88 7.90 -9.35
CA LEU A 51 -3.72 8.17 -8.51
C LEU A 51 -2.45 8.07 -9.34
N TYR A 52 -1.54 9.00 -9.10
CA TYR A 52 -0.17 9.00 -9.58
C TYR A 52 0.77 8.78 -8.39
N GLY A 53 2.04 8.53 -8.69
CA GLY A 53 3.10 8.46 -7.68
C GLY A 53 3.68 7.06 -7.51
N PRO A 54 4.69 6.92 -6.63
CA PRO A 54 5.50 5.70 -6.51
C PRO A 54 4.72 4.49 -5.97
N GLY A 55 3.58 4.71 -5.33
CA GLY A 55 2.66 3.70 -4.84
C GLY A 55 1.21 4.17 -5.00
N LEU A 56 0.26 3.24 -4.93
CA LEU A 56 -1.16 3.58 -4.84
C LEU A 56 -1.49 4.14 -3.45
N ILE A 57 -0.96 3.50 -2.40
CA ILE A 57 -1.06 3.97 -1.01
C ILE A 57 0.28 3.74 -0.33
N HIS A 58 0.81 4.78 0.30
CA HIS A 58 2.02 4.70 1.10
C HIS A 58 1.68 4.78 2.59
N PHE A 59 1.87 3.68 3.31
CA PHE A 59 1.72 3.67 4.76
C PHE A 59 2.96 4.26 5.41
N ARG A 60 2.77 5.36 6.12
CA ARG A 60 3.86 6.20 6.62
C ARG A 60 4.83 5.45 7.52
N THR A 61 6.07 5.31 7.05
CA THR A 61 7.14 4.56 7.73
C THR A 61 7.63 5.25 9.00
N ASP A 62 7.59 6.59 9.04
CA ASP A 62 7.86 7.41 10.22
C ASP A 62 6.80 7.24 11.33
N TYR A 63 5.72 6.51 11.04
CA TYR A 63 4.69 6.10 11.99
C TYR A 63 4.43 4.58 11.95
N GLY A 64 5.49 3.80 11.68
CA GLY A 64 5.49 2.34 11.73
C GLY A 64 4.63 1.67 10.66
N SER A 65 4.30 2.39 9.57
CA SER A 65 3.44 1.96 8.48
C SER A 65 2.05 1.48 8.93
N THR A 66 1.51 2.12 9.97
CA THR A 66 0.30 1.62 10.63
C THR A 66 -1.00 1.97 9.92
N TRP A 67 -1.81 0.95 9.63
CA TRP A 67 -3.26 1.06 9.43
C TRP A 67 -3.99 -0.05 10.19
N ASP A 68 -4.58 0.27 11.34
CA ASP A 68 -5.37 -0.70 12.13
C ASP A 68 -6.83 -0.74 11.64
N GLY A 69 -7.06 -1.50 10.57
CA GLY A 69 -8.39 -1.65 9.98
C GLY A 69 -8.33 -2.14 8.55
N ASP A 70 -9.34 -1.83 7.74
CA ASP A 70 -9.47 -2.36 6.38
C ASP A 70 -9.23 -1.27 5.33
N VAL A 71 -8.87 -1.72 4.13
CA VAL A 71 -8.67 -0.88 2.95
C VAL A 71 -9.54 -1.39 1.80
N VAL A 72 -10.20 -0.48 1.09
CA VAL A 72 -10.96 -0.76 -0.13
C VAL A 72 -10.49 0.18 -1.23
N VAL A 73 -10.10 -0.40 -2.37
CA VAL A 73 -9.82 0.30 -3.61
C VAL A 73 -10.83 -0.16 -4.64
N ARG A 74 -11.63 0.75 -5.20
CA ARG A 74 -12.68 0.40 -6.17
C ARG A 74 -12.68 1.31 -7.40
N ASN A 75 -12.80 0.73 -8.60
CA ASN A 75 -12.97 1.49 -9.86
C ASN A 75 -11.90 2.57 -10.05
N CYS A 76 -10.65 2.25 -9.72
CA CYS A 76 -9.57 3.21 -9.72
C CYS A 76 -8.65 3.05 -10.94
N ARG A 77 -7.88 4.10 -11.21
CA ARG A 77 -6.71 4.03 -12.09
C ARG A 77 -5.46 4.42 -11.31
N TRP A 78 -4.38 3.68 -11.49
CA TRP A 78 -3.07 4.02 -10.92
C TRP A 78 -2.01 4.13 -12.02
N ILE A 79 -1.23 5.20 -12.01
CA ILE A 79 -0.07 5.42 -12.86
C ILE A 79 1.18 5.45 -11.96
N PRO A 80 1.89 4.31 -11.83
CA PRO A 80 3.09 4.21 -11.00
C PRO A 80 4.17 5.22 -11.41
N ALA A 81 4.89 5.74 -10.42
CA ALA A 81 5.99 6.69 -10.60
C ALA A 81 5.66 7.89 -11.51
N CYS A 82 4.39 8.28 -11.58
CA CYS A 82 3.91 9.32 -12.50
C CYS A 82 4.17 9.04 -13.99
N GLY A 83 4.32 7.76 -14.37
CA GLY A 83 4.61 7.32 -15.73
C GLY A 83 6.10 7.19 -16.05
N GLU A 84 6.99 7.44 -15.09
CA GLU A 84 8.42 7.15 -15.21
C GLU A 84 8.71 5.64 -15.18
N VAL A 85 9.89 5.24 -15.67
CA VAL A 85 10.32 3.83 -15.66
C VAL A 85 10.41 3.34 -14.22
N ALA A 86 9.63 2.32 -13.87
CA ALA A 86 9.63 1.78 -12.51
C ALA A 86 9.33 0.28 -12.45
N TRP A 87 9.72 -0.34 -11.32
CA TRP A 87 9.16 -1.62 -10.88
C TRP A 87 8.13 -1.34 -9.77
N PRO A 88 6.82 -1.36 -10.07
CA PRO A 88 5.83 -0.80 -9.15
C PRO A 88 5.60 -1.64 -7.89
N TYR A 89 5.36 -0.97 -6.78
CA TYR A 89 4.83 -1.53 -5.54
C TYR A 89 3.53 -0.80 -5.18
N MET A 90 2.42 -1.51 -5.06
CA MET A 90 1.10 -0.89 -4.89
C MET A 90 0.91 -0.29 -3.49
N PHE A 91 1.22 -1.06 -2.45
CA PHE A 91 1.11 -0.68 -1.04
C PHE A 91 2.50 -0.63 -0.43
N HIS A 92 2.97 0.58 -0.11
CA HIS A 92 4.28 0.76 0.51
C HIS A 92 4.15 0.60 2.02
N VAL A 93 4.85 -0.39 2.56
CA VAL A 93 4.96 -0.72 3.98
C VAL A 93 6.42 -0.90 4.36
N ARG A 94 6.81 -0.43 5.55
CA ARG A 94 8.14 -0.68 6.11
C ARG A 94 8.09 -0.59 7.62
N ASN A 95 8.31 -1.71 8.28
CA ASN A 95 8.44 -1.82 9.72
C ASN A 95 9.06 -3.18 10.04
N ASP A 96 10.35 -3.16 10.34
CA ASP A 96 11.12 -4.36 10.68
C ASP A 96 10.87 -4.84 12.11
N GLY A 97 10.14 -4.08 12.94
CA GLY A 97 9.82 -4.41 14.32
C GLY A 97 10.94 -4.15 15.34
N MET A 98 11.99 -3.42 14.94
CA MET A 98 13.10 -3.05 15.84
C MET A 98 12.90 -1.71 16.52
N HIS A 99 11.99 -0.87 16.03
CA HIS A 99 11.73 0.48 16.55
C HIS A 99 10.50 0.54 17.45
N ASP A 100 10.64 1.20 18.60
CA ASP A 100 9.51 1.51 19.49
C ASP A 100 8.79 2.79 19.03
N PHE A 101 7.67 2.63 18.32
CA PHE A 101 6.81 3.75 17.95
C PHE A 101 5.91 4.23 19.12
N GLY A 102 5.92 3.54 20.26
CA GLY A 102 5.05 3.82 21.41
C GLY A 102 3.63 3.28 21.28
N TYR A 103 3.35 2.47 20.25
CA TYR A 103 2.05 1.82 20.03
C TYR A 103 2.16 0.60 19.10
N PRO A 104 1.18 -0.34 19.15
CA PRO A 104 1.13 -1.47 18.23
C PRO A 104 1.03 -1.01 16.78
N CYS A 105 1.90 -1.54 15.93
CA CYS A 105 1.92 -1.25 14.51
C CYS A 105 1.32 -2.43 13.72
N SER A 106 0.58 -2.12 12.66
CA SER A 106 -0.02 -3.15 11.81
C SER A 106 -0.21 -2.69 10.37
N MET A 107 -0.05 -3.60 9.42
CA MET A 107 -0.63 -3.46 8.09
C MET A 107 -2.16 -3.42 8.19
N PRO A 108 -2.87 -2.97 7.13
CA PRO A 108 -4.30 -3.22 7.02
C PRO A 108 -4.64 -4.68 7.27
N ARG A 109 -5.69 -4.93 8.06
CA ARG A 109 -6.18 -6.26 8.39
C ARG A 109 -6.62 -7.01 7.14
N GLU A 110 -7.46 -6.37 6.33
CA GLU A 110 -7.91 -6.88 5.03
C GLU A 110 -7.86 -5.76 3.98
N ILE A 111 -7.53 -6.15 2.75
CA ILE A 111 -7.54 -5.25 1.59
C ILE A 111 -8.43 -5.85 0.50
N LEU A 112 -9.33 -5.03 -0.03
CA LEU A 112 -10.09 -5.31 -1.25
C LEU A 112 -9.61 -4.39 -2.37
N VAL A 113 -9.23 -4.96 -3.50
CA VAL A 113 -9.00 -4.27 -4.77
C VAL A 113 -10.03 -4.78 -5.78
N ASP A 114 -10.84 -3.88 -6.31
CA ASP A 114 -11.99 -4.22 -7.17
C ASP A 114 -12.09 -3.25 -8.35
N GLY A 115 -11.81 -3.72 -9.57
CA GLY A 115 -11.85 -2.87 -10.77
C GLY A 115 -10.74 -1.81 -10.83
N LEU A 116 -9.49 -2.21 -10.58
CA LEU A 116 -8.32 -1.31 -10.66
C LEU A 116 -7.60 -1.50 -12.00
N PHE A 117 -7.38 -0.41 -12.74
CA PHE A 117 -6.45 -0.37 -13.87
C PHE A 117 -5.09 0.17 -13.43
N VAL A 118 -4.02 -0.56 -13.70
CA VAL A 118 -2.64 -0.13 -13.43
C VAL A 118 -1.92 0.13 -14.75
N ASP A 119 -1.47 1.37 -14.94
CA ASP A 119 -0.69 1.78 -16.10
C ASP A 119 0.81 1.53 -15.87
N ASP A 120 1.19 0.26 -15.79
CA ASP A 120 2.58 -0.18 -15.65
C ASP A 120 3.29 -0.33 -17.01
N SER A 121 2.87 0.44 -18.03
CA SER A 121 3.41 0.36 -19.39
C SER A 121 4.87 0.77 -19.49
N ASN A 122 5.35 1.63 -18.59
CA ASN A 122 6.74 2.07 -18.52
C ASN A 122 7.53 1.28 -17.46
N HIS A 123 7.98 0.09 -17.83
CA HIS A 123 8.70 -0.83 -16.95
C HIS A 123 10.10 -1.18 -17.51
N PRO A 124 11.09 -1.51 -16.67
CA PRO A 124 12.43 -1.89 -17.13
C PRO A 124 12.44 -3.24 -17.86
N ASP A 125 13.57 -3.56 -18.49
CA ASP A 125 13.82 -4.89 -19.06
C ASP A 125 13.75 -5.98 -17.97
N GLY A 126 13.21 -7.15 -18.35
CA GLY A 126 13.06 -8.28 -17.41
C GLY A 126 11.89 -8.14 -16.43
N TYR A 127 11.03 -7.13 -16.58
CA TYR A 127 9.85 -6.94 -15.74
C TYR A 127 8.91 -8.17 -15.76
N THR A 128 8.63 -8.71 -14.58
CA THR A 128 7.75 -9.87 -14.39
C THR A 128 6.37 -9.51 -13.85
N GLY A 129 6.13 -8.24 -13.56
CA GLY A 129 4.90 -7.74 -12.95
C GLY A 129 5.15 -6.98 -11.64
N LEU A 130 4.22 -6.11 -11.29
CA LEU A 130 4.27 -5.30 -10.08
C LEU A 130 4.17 -6.16 -8.82
N TYR A 131 4.50 -5.58 -7.67
CA TYR A 131 4.23 -6.19 -6.36
C TYR A 131 3.08 -5.50 -5.65
N PHE A 132 2.23 -6.24 -4.95
CA PHE A 132 1.22 -5.65 -4.08
C PHE A 132 1.86 -4.93 -2.89
N PHE A 133 2.84 -5.54 -2.24
CA PHE A 133 3.52 -4.96 -1.09
C PHE A 133 5.02 -4.87 -1.32
N THR A 134 5.64 -3.83 -0.77
CA THR A 134 7.10 -3.79 -0.52
C THR A 134 7.52 -4.88 0.48
N ASP A 135 8.82 -5.03 0.68
CA ASP A 135 9.38 -5.81 1.78
C ASP A 135 9.33 -4.97 3.08
N PRO A 136 8.55 -5.38 4.10
CA PRO A 136 8.47 -4.64 5.37
C PRO A 136 9.77 -4.69 6.18
N ASP A 137 10.59 -5.72 5.97
CA ASP A 137 11.84 -6.00 6.69
C ASP A 137 13.06 -5.36 6.02
N GLN A 138 12.90 -4.84 4.80
CA GLN A 138 14.03 -4.24 4.10
C GLN A 138 14.45 -2.95 4.81
N ALA A 139 15.61 -3.01 5.48
CA ALA A 139 16.28 -1.83 5.97
C ALA A 139 16.79 -1.00 4.79
N GLY A 140 16.76 0.34 4.94
CA GLY A 140 17.45 1.23 4.02
C GLY A 140 18.96 0.94 4.03
N ALA A 141 19.68 1.43 3.02
CA ALA A 141 21.12 1.22 2.86
C ALA A 141 21.87 1.47 4.19
N GLY A 142 22.29 0.39 4.86
CA GLY A 142 22.96 0.43 6.17
C GLY A 142 22.41 -0.52 7.25
N GLY A 143 21.30 -1.22 7.02
CA GLY A 143 20.80 -2.21 7.98
C GLY A 143 21.62 -3.51 7.98
N GLY A 144 22.00 -3.97 9.17
CA GLY A 144 22.56 -5.30 9.38
C GLY A 144 21.50 -6.41 9.29
N GLU A 145 21.93 -7.65 9.51
CA GLU A 145 21.03 -8.80 9.57
C GLU A 145 19.98 -8.63 10.68
N LEU A 146 18.70 -8.82 10.34
CA LEU A 146 17.60 -8.71 11.30
C LEU A 146 17.44 -10.01 12.10
N PRO A 147 17.13 -9.93 13.40
CA PRO A 147 16.77 -11.12 14.17
C PRO A 147 15.47 -11.74 13.62
N PRO A 148 15.24 -13.04 13.90
CA PRO A 148 13.97 -13.71 13.57
C PRO A 148 12.77 -12.91 14.06
N ALA A 149 11.67 -12.94 13.30
CA ALA A 149 10.46 -12.14 13.57
C ALA A 149 9.94 -12.32 15.00
N GLU A 150 10.07 -13.51 15.59
CA GLU A 150 9.60 -13.81 16.94
C GLU A 150 10.46 -13.17 18.05
N GLN A 151 11.68 -12.77 17.73
CA GLN A 151 12.64 -12.17 18.66
C GLN A 151 12.63 -10.64 18.59
N ARG A 152 11.86 -10.06 17.65
CA ARG A 152 11.81 -8.60 17.45
C ARG A 152 10.94 -7.97 18.53
N PRO A 153 11.41 -6.91 19.21
CA PRO A 153 10.76 -6.38 20.41
C PRO A 153 9.41 -5.70 20.13
N PHE A 154 9.19 -5.18 18.92
CA PHE A 154 8.01 -4.42 18.54
C PHE A 154 7.35 -5.03 17.28
N PRO A 155 6.69 -6.19 17.39
CA PRO A 155 6.23 -6.94 16.22
C PRO A 155 5.26 -6.13 15.36
N TYR A 156 5.48 -6.16 14.04
CA TYR A 156 4.60 -5.56 13.04
C TYR A 156 3.56 -6.58 12.58
N LYS A 157 2.28 -6.30 12.84
CA LYS A 157 1.21 -7.25 12.53
C LYS A 157 0.90 -7.25 11.02
N PRO A 158 0.97 -8.40 10.33
CA PRO A 158 0.78 -8.47 8.88
C PRO A 158 -0.68 -8.35 8.47
N CYS A 159 -0.88 -8.04 7.19
CA CYS A 159 -2.17 -8.18 6.53
C CYS A 159 -2.61 -9.65 6.54
N ARG A 160 -3.91 -9.91 6.73
CA ARG A 160 -4.44 -11.28 6.78
C ARG A 160 -4.96 -11.75 5.43
N LYS A 161 -5.54 -10.84 4.65
CA LYS A 161 -6.22 -11.17 3.40
C LYS A 161 -6.13 -10.02 2.40
N LEU A 162 -5.76 -10.35 1.18
CA LEU A 162 -5.87 -9.48 0.01
C LEU A 162 -6.80 -10.16 -1.00
N THR A 163 -7.94 -9.53 -1.28
CA THR A 163 -8.87 -9.97 -2.33
C THR A 163 -8.76 -9.01 -3.52
N VAL A 164 -8.54 -9.57 -4.71
CA VAL A 164 -8.35 -8.80 -5.95
C VAL A 164 -9.32 -9.30 -7.00
N ARG A 165 -10.12 -8.38 -7.57
CA ARG A 165 -11.12 -8.65 -8.59
C ARG A 165 -11.02 -7.59 -9.69
N GLY A 166 -11.15 -7.97 -10.96
CA GLY A 166 -11.14 -6.99 -12.06
C GLY A 166 -9.87 -6.13 -12.13
N LEU A 167 -8.72 -6.61 -11.66
CA LEU A 167 -7.45 -5.89 -11.81
C LEU A 167 -6.90 -6.10 -13.23
N VAL A 168 -6.59 -5.01 -13.91
CA VAL A 168 -5.98 -5.03 -15.25
C VAL A 168 -4.68 -4.23 -15.23
N THR A 169 -3.61 -4.80 -15.78
CA THR A 169 -2.32 -4.14 -15.96
C THR A 169 -2.11 -3.80 -17.44
N ALA A 170 -1.54 -2.63 -17.75
CA ALA A 170 -1.22 -2.24 -19.12
C ALA A 170 -0.18 -3.18 -19.75
N SER A 171 0.75 -3.70 -18.96
CA SER A 171 1.77 -4.67 -19.38
C SER A 171 1.22 -6.08 -19.64
N GLY A 172 0.01 -6.39 -19.14
CA GLY A 172 -0.54 -7.74 -19.10
C GLY A 172 0.21 -8.71 -18.17
N LYS A 173 1.21 -8.24 -17.40
CA LYS A 173 1.94 -9.06 -16.44
C LYS A 173 1.11 -9.25 -15.16
N PRO A 174 1.09 -10.46 -14.59
CA PRO A 174 0.39 -10.71 -13.34
C PRO A 174 1.12 -10.05 -12.16
N PRO A 175 0.41 -9.48 -11.19
CA PRO A 175 1.02 -8.99 -9.96
C PRO A 175 1.57 -10.13 -9.11
N GLN A 176 2.60 -9.81 -8.35
CA GLN A 176 3.21 -10.65 -7.33
C GLN A 176 2.85 -10.09 -5.94
N LEU A 177 2.90 -10.92 -4.91
CA LEU A 177 2.44 -10.49 -3.59
C LEU A 177 3.43 -9.54 -2.90
N SER A 178 4.67 -9.98 -2.71
CA SER A 178 5.77 -9.21 -2.12
C SER A 178 7.08 -9.92 -2.43
N PRO A 179 8.22 -9.22 -2.53
CA PRO A 179 9.53 -9.89 -2.54
C PRO A 179 9.85 -10.59 -1.20
N ASN A 180 9.16 -10.27 -0.11
CA ASN A 180 9.35 -10.91 1.20
C ASN A 180 8.57 -12.23 1.29
N SER A 181 9.30 -13.35 1.39
CA SER A 181 8.70 -14.70 1.42
C SER A 181 7.94 -15.00 2.72
N GLU A 182 8.30 -14.39 3.84
CA GLU A 182 7.56 -14.55 5.09
C GLU A 182 6.21 -13.85 5.02
N LEU A 183 6.16 -12.64 4.48
CA LEU A 183 4.91 -11.92 4.24
C LEU A 183 4.00 -12.69 3.28
N GLN A 184 4.58 -13.33 2.26
CA GLN A 184 3.82 -14.19 1.34
C GLN A 184 3.11 -15.36 2.07
N ARG A 185 3.73 -15.95 3.09
CA ARG A 185 3.13 -17.05 3.87
C ARG A 185 2.00 -16.59 4.78
N GLN A 186 1.99 -15.32 5.17
CA GLN A 186 1.05 -14.78 6.15
C GLN A 186 -0.24 -14.22 5.54
N ILE A 187 -0.20 -13.79 4.27
CA ILE A 187 -1.35 -13.19 3.58
C ILE A 187 -2.08 -14.24 2.76
N ARG A 188 -3.38 -14.40 3.01
CA ARG A 188 -4.27 -15.13 2.08
C ARG A 188 -4.57 -14.24 0.86
N LEU A 189 -4.04 -14.62 -0.30
CA LEU A 189 -4.33 -13.96 -1.57
C LEU A 189 -5.50 -14.65 -2.28
N GLU A 190 -6.54 -13.90 -2.61
CA GLU A 190 -7.70 -14.36 -3.39
C GLU A 190 -7.78 -13.54 -4.68
N LEU A 191 -7.50 -14.19 -5.82
CA LEU A 191 -7.57 -13.57 -7.14
C LEU A 191 -8.84 -14.05 -7.85
N SER A 192 -9.63 -13.12 -8.39
CA SER A 192 -10.66 -13.42 -9.38
C SER A 192 -10.47 -12.55 -10.62
N PRO A 193 -10.98 -12.99 -11.78
CA PRO A 193 -11.10 -12.12 -12.95
C PRO A 193 -11.87 -10.83 -12.64
#